data_AF-A0A9E4IKF4-F1
#
_entry.id   AF-A0A9E4IKF4-F1
#
_cell.length_a   1.000
_cell.length_b   1.000
_cell.length_c   1.000
_cell.angle_alpha   90.00
_cell.angle_beta   90.00
_cell.angle_gamma   90.00
#
_symmetry.space_group_name_H-M   'P 1'
#
loop_
_entity.id
_entity.type
_entity.pdbx_description
1 polymer ?
#
loop_
_entity_poly.entity_id
_entity_poly.type
_entity_poly.pdbx_seq_one_letter_code
_entity_poly.pdbx_strand_id
1 'polypeptide(L)'
;MIAAANAYLADTLPTSGPDGGVGFLIVHHGSEQVWILADLWNGDMVCQHTSCADLDNPTRFRPVPAGGPTACVWELAVHAHERDAYIEHVLDPANGPDIDIYLADTITIGAVTVPT
;
A
#
# COMPACT_ATOMS: atom_id res chain seq x y z
N MET A 1 9.02 12.13 5.05
CA MET A 1 7.72 11.42 5.03
C MET A 1 7.93 9.91 5.01
N ILE A 2 8.60 9.32 4.00
CA ILE A 2 8.83 7.86 3.93
C ILE A 2 9.46 7.28 5.21
N ALA A 3 10.55 7.88 5.73
CA ALA A 3 11.17 7.40 6.97
C ALA A 3 10.22 7.46 8.20
N ALA A 4 9.36 8.48 8.26
CA ALA A 4 8.37 8.59 9.34
C ALA A 4 7.22 7.58 9.17
N ALA A 5 6.81 7.31 7.93
CA ALA A 5 5.86 6.26 7.60
C ALA A 5 6.39 4.89 8.02
N ASN A 6 7.64 4.58 7.65
CA ASN A 6 8.29 3.31 8.03
C ASN A 6 8.39 3.16 9.56
N ALA A 7 8.80 4.21 10.27
CA ALA A 7 8.90 4.18 11.73
C ALA A 7 7.53 3.96 12.39
N TYR A 8 6.50 4.67 11.91
CA TYR A 8 5.14 4.49 12.41
C TYR A 8 4.61 3.08 12.14
N LEU A 9 4.81 2.56 10.93
CA LEU A 9 4.32 1.22 10.55
C LEU A 9 5.02 0.10 11.32
N ALA A 10 6.31 0.24 11.61
CA ALA A 10 7.05 -0.71 12.44
C ALA A 10 6.42 -0.90 13.83
N ASP A 11 5.80 0.16 14.38
CA ASP A 11 5.14 0.12 15.68
C ASP A 11 3.66 -0.31 15.60
N THR A 12 3.01 -0.18 14.43
CA THR A 12 1.55 -0.35 14.30
C THR A 12 1.10 -1.57 13.51
N LEU A 13 1.93 -2.07 12.58
CA LEU A 13 1.59 -3.27 11.82
C LEU A 13 1.81 -4.52 12.68
N PRO A 14 1.01 -5.57 12.46
CA PRO A 14 1.28 -6.85 13.09
C PRO A 14 2.68 -7.34 12.70
N THR A 15 3.45 -7.82 13.68
CA THR A 15 4.84 -8.30 13.49
C THR A 15 4.95 -9.55 12.61
N SER A 16 3.82 -10.15 12.24
CA SER A 16 3.74 -11.29 11.33
C SER A 16 2.33 -11.37 10.74
N GLY A 17 2.20 -11.31 9.42
CA GLY A 17 1.05 -11.88 8.72
C GLY A 17 1.10 -13.42 8.80
N PRO A 18 0.00 -14.14 8.52
CA PRO A 18 -0.10 -15.58 8.76
C PRO A 18 0.98 -16.47 8.10
N ASP A 19 1.75 -15.99 7.11
CA ASP A 19 2.76 -16.80 6.40
C ASP A 19 4.09 -16.07 6.12
N GLY A 20 4.42 -15.01 6.88
CA GLY A 20 5.61 -14.19 6.57
C GLY A 20 5.46 -13.35 5.28
N GLY A 21 4.21 -13.07 4.90
CA GLY A 21 3.80 -12.56 3.59
C GLY A 21 4.26 -11.14 3.24
N VAL A 22 4.22 -10.87 1.94
CA VAL A 22 4.59 -9.60 1.32
C VAL A 22 3.38 -8.68 1.16
N GLY A 23 3.65 -7.43 0.80
CA GLY A 23 2.65 -6.40 0.58
C GLY A 23 3.30 -5.14 0.05
N PHE A 24 2.53 -4.07 -0.02
CA PHE A 24 2.98 -2.78 -0.53
C PHE A 24 2.54 -1.62 0.36
N LEU A 25 3.20 -0.48 0.17
CA LEU A 25 2.99 0.73 0.95
C LEU A 25 2.82 1.92 0.01
N ILE A 26 1.71 2.62 0.16
CA ILE A 26 1.47 3.91 -0.51
C ILE A 26 1.61 5.03 0.52
N VAL A 27 2.46 6.01 0.21
CA VAL A 27 2.53 7.28 0.93
C VAL A 27 2.02 8.38 0.00
N HIS A 28 0.83 8.90 0.29
CA HIS A 28 0.14 9.86 -0.56
C HIS A 28 0.12 11.23 0.11
N HIS A 29 0.73 12.22 -0.53
CA HIS A 29 0.62 13.61 -0.10
C HIS A 29 -0.57 14.28 -0.79
N GLY A 30 -1.73 14.30 -0.12
CA GLY A 30 -3.00 14.72 -0.70
C GLY A 30 -3.25 16.21 -0.50
N SER A 31 -4.39 16.69 -1.01
CA SER A 31 -4.85 18.06 -0.81
C SER A 31 -5.38 18.33 0.60
N GLU A 32 -5.87 17.31 1.29
CA GLU A 32 -6.45 17.43 2.63
C GLU A 32 -5.51 16.96 3.73
N GLN A 33 -4.81 15.85 3.50
CA GLN A 33 -3.98 15.13 4.48
C GLN A 33 -2.86 14.35 3.76
N VAL A 34 -1.88 13.91 4.54
CA VAL A 34 -0.93 12.88 4.11
C VAL A 34 -1.48 11.52 4.53
N TRP A 35 -1.54 10.57 3.60
CA TRP A 35 -2.09 9.24 3.82
C TRP A 35 -1.00 8.18 3.74
N ILE A 36 -1.18 7.14 4.55
CA ILE A 36 -0.43 5.88 4.49
C ILE A 36 -1.46 4.78 4.29
N LEU A 37 -1.27 3.96 3.25
CA LEU A 37 -1.98 2.72 3.04
C LEU A 37 -0.93 1.61 3.06
N ALA A 38 -0.98 0.77 4.09
CA ALA A 38 -0.16 -0.43 4.17
C ALA A 38 -1.05 -1.64 3.87
N ASP A 39 -0.78 -2.29 2.74
CA ASP A 39 -1.60 -3.34 2.16
C ASP A 39 -0.85 -4.67 2.21
N LEU A 40 -1.30 -5.57 3.08
CA LEU A 40 -0.64 -6.84 3.33
C LEU A 40 -1.42 -7.98 2.68
N TRP A 41 -0.77 -8.79 1.85
CA TRP A 41 -1.41 -9.96 1.26
C TRP A 41 -1.61 -11.07 2.28
N ASN A 42 -2.75 -11.75 2.19
CA ASN A 42 -3.12 -12.90 3.01
C ASN A 42 -3.95 -13.87 2.16
N GLY A 43 -3.28 -14.84 1.52
CA GLY A 43 -3.89 -15.66 0.49
C GLY A 43 -4.30 -14.81 -0.72
N ASP A 44 -5.57 -14.84 -1.09
CA ASP A 44 -6.19 -14.05 -2.16
C ASP A 44 -6.84 -12.74 -1.67
N MET A 45 -6.64 -12.39 -0.39
CA MET A 45 -7.18 -11.19 0.24
C MET A 45 -6.07 -10.19 0.57
N VAL A 46 -6.43 -8.90 0.60
CA VAL A 46 -5.57 -7.83 1.13
C VAL A 46 -6.09 -7.34 2.48
N CYS A 47 -5.20 -7.25 3.46
CA CYS A 47 -5.44 -6.66 4.77
C CYS A 47 -4.83 -5.25 4.80
N GLN A 48 -5.68 -4.24 4.66
CA GLN A 48 -5.26 -2.85 4.59
C GLN A 48 -5.26 -2.17 5.96
N HIS A 49 -4.18 -1.43 6.24
CA HIS A 49 -4.00 -0.58 7.40
C HIS A 49 -3.82 0.88 6.97
N THR A 50 -4.87 1.68 7.13
CA THR A 50 -4.89 3.08 6.70
C THR A 50 -4.60 4.03 7.86
N SER A 51 -3.70 4.98 7.64
CA SER A 51 -3.38 6.06 8.57
C SER A 51 -3.26 7.40 7.86
N CYS A 52 -3.46 8.48 8.59
CA CYS A 52 -3.34 9.83 8.04
C CYS A 52 -2.61 10.78 9.00
N ALA A 53 -2.06 11.85 8.45
CA ALA A 53 -1.44 12.96 9.17
C ALA A 53 -1.92 14.29 8.57
N ASP A 54 -2.02 15.31 9.42
CA ASP A 54 -2.40 16.66 8.98
C ASP A 54 -1.26 17.28 8.15
N LEU A 55 -1.60 18.15 7.18
CA LEU A 55 -0.62 18.78 6.28
C LEU A 55 0.40 19.65 7.02
N ASP A 56 -0.01 20.30 8.11
CA ASP A 56 0.88 21.12 8.95
C ASP A 56 1.85 20.27 9.80
N ASN A 57 1.54 18.98 9.97
CA ASN A 57 2.35 18.02 10.72
C ASN A 57 2.44 16.66 9.99
N PRO A 58 3.03 16.61 8.77
CA PRO A 58 2.88 15.50 7.81
C PRO A 58 3.65 14.22 8.18
N THR A 59 4.09 14.12 9.44
CA THR A 59 4.80 12.96 10.00
C THR A 59 4.16 12.44 11.29
N ARG A 60 3.07 13.05 11.76
CA ARG A 60 2.32 12.61 12.95
C ARG A 60 1.10 11.80 12.53
N PHE A 61 1.35 10.55 12.17
CA PHE A 61 0.31 9.65 11.69
C PHE A 61 -0.59 9.15 12.84
N ARG A 62 -1.86 8.94 12.49
CA ARG A 62 -2.88 8.30 13.33
C ARG A 62 -3.74 7.37 12.48
N PRO A 63 -4.31 6.30 13.06
CA PRO A 63 -5.16 5.38 12.32
C PRO A 63 -6.42 6.08 11.81
N VAL A 64 -6.86 5.68 10.62
CA VAL A 64 -8.18 6.06 10.10
C VAL A 64 -9.23 5.16 10.77
N PRO A 65 -10.31 5.73 11.35
CA PRO A 65 -11.34 4.93 12.02
C PRO A 65 -12.16 4.10 11.02
N ALA A 66 -12.83 3.06 11.54
CA ALA A 66 -13.74 2.24 10.75
C ALA A 66 -14.80 3.08 10.04
N GLY A 67 -15.05 2.78 8.76
CA GLY A 67 -15.92 3.57 7.88
C GLY A 67 -15.26 4.79 7.24
N GLY A 68 -13.99 5.05 7.53
CA GLY A 68 -13.18 6.04 6.83
C GLY A 68 -12.74 5.59 5.42
N PRO A 69 -12.02 6.46 4.70
CA PRO A 69 -11.56 6.17 3.34
C PRO A 69 -10.55 5.02 3.31
N THR A 70 -10.66 4.19 2.26
CA THR A 70 -9.76 3.08 1.97
C THR A 70 -8.69 3.53 0.99
N ALA A 71 -9.06 3.96 -0.22
CA ALA A 71 -8.12 4.44 -1.23
C ALA A 71 -8.73 5.57 -2.07
N CYS A 72 -7.85 6.45 -2.54
CA CYS A 72 -8.12 7.45 -3.55
C CYS A 72 -8.13 6.82 -4.96
N VAL A 73 -8.92 7.38 -5.88
CA VAL A 73 -8.99 6.93 -7.27
C VAL A 73 -7.64 6.87 -7.98
N TRP A 74 -6.69 7.71 -7.60
CA TRP A 74 -5.33 7.72 -8.15
C TRP A 74 -4.47 6.56 -7.61
N GLU A 75 -4.70 6.16 -6.37
CA GLU A 75 -3.99 5.05 -5.72
C GLU A 75 -4.47 3.70 -6.24
N LEU A 76 -5.70 3.64 -6.79
CA LEU A 76 -6.25 2.41 -7.39
C LEU A 76 -5.41 1.91 -8.57
N ALA A 77 -4.68 2.79 -9.26
CA ALA A 77 -3.75 2.37 -10.31
C ALA A 77 -2.59 1.51 -9.75
N VAL A 78 -2.09 1.86 -8.56
CA VAL A 78 -1.06 1.06 -7.86
C VAL A 78 -1.66 -0.25 -7.37
N HIS A 79 -2.84 -0.22 -6.75
CA HIS A 79 -3.53 -1.44 -6.30
C HIS A 79 -3.80 -2.42 -7.44
N ALA A 80 -4.19 -1.93 -8.62
CA ALA A 80 -4.41 -2.76 -9.79
C ALA A 80 -3.12 -3.46 -10.22
N HIS A 81 -2.01 -2.71 -10.31
CA HIS A 81 -0.70 -3.28 -10.63
C HIS A 81 -0.25 -4.34 -9.62
N GLU A 82 -0.32 -4.01 -8.32
CA GLU A 82 0.08 -4.91 -7.24
C GLU A 82 -0.76 -6.20 -7.23
N ARG A 83 -2.08 -6.08 -7.48
CA ARG A 83 -2.98 -7.22 -7.63
C ARG A 83 -2.59 -8.11 -8.81
N ASP A 84 -2.28 -7.51 -9.96
CA ASP A 84 -1.89 -8.25 -11.17
C ASP A 84 -0.56 -8.97 -10.96
N ALA A 85 0.45 -8.26 -10.43
CA ALA A 85 1.78 -8.81 -10.15
C ALA A 85 1.73 -9.93 -9.11
N TYR A 86 0.93 -9.78 -8.04
CA TYR A 86 0.79 -10.81 -7.03
C TYR A 86 0.11 -12.08 -7.57
N ILE A 87 -0.90 -11.93 -8.44
CA ILE A 87 -1.51 -13.09 -9.11
C ILE A 87 -0.51 -13.79 -10.02
N GLU A 88 0.18 -13.04 -10.87
CA GLU A 88 1.11 -13.57 -11.87
C GLU A 88 2.29 -14.30 -11.22
N HIS A 89 2.90 -13.69 -10.20
CA HIS A 89 4.18 -14.15 -9.66
C HIS A 89 4.04 -14.99 -8.39
N VAL A 90 2.93 -14.85 -7.63
CA VAL A 90 2.77 -15.52 -6.33
C VAL A 90 1.66 -16.57 -6.33
N LEU A 91 0.46 -16.27 -6.81
CA LEU A 91 -0.68 -17.20 -6.71
C LEU A 91 -0.79 -18.23 -7.84
N ASP A 92 -0.52 -17.84 -9.09
CA ASP A 92 -0.60 -18.73 -10.26
C ASP A 92 0.69 -18.85 -11.11
N PRO A 93 1.89 -19.00 -10.50
CA PRO A 93 3.10 -19.21 -11.27
C PRO A 93 3.26 -20.67 -11.69
N ALA A 94 3.59 -20.89 -12.97
CA ALA A 94 3.84 -22.22 -13.53
C ALA A 94 4.95 -23.02 -12.80
N ASN A 95 5.83 -22.35 -12.05
CA ASN A 95 6.97 -22.94 -11.34
C ASN A 95 6.89 -22.80 -9.80
N GLY A 96 5.74 -22.38 -9.25
CA GLY A 96 5.57 -22.07 -7.82
C GLY A 96 5.90 -20.61 -7.47
N PRO A 97 5.49 -20.13 -6.28
CA PRO A 97 5.58 -18.71 -5.88
C PRO A 97 6.99 -18.13 -6.03
N ASP A 98 7.11 -17.02 -6.76
CA ASP A 98 8.34 -16.25 -6.91
C ASP A 98 8.16 -14.83 -6.33
N ILE A 99 8.52 -14.70 -5.06
CA ILE A 99 8.42 -13.44 -4.32
C ILE A 99 9.44 -12.41 -4.81
N ASP A 100 10.62 -12.86 -5.25
CA ASP A 100 11.67 -11.93 -5.69
C ASP A 100 11.26 -11.23 -7.00
N ILE A 101 10.60 -11.94 -7.92
CA ILE A 101 10.03 -11.33 -9.13
C ILE A 101 8.89 -10.36 -8.76
N TYR A 102 7.98 -10.75 -7.87
CA TYR A 102 6.93 -9.84 -7.39
C TYR A 102 7.52 -8.53 -6.82
N LEU A 103 8.52 -8.63 -5.94
CA LEU A 103 9.17 -7.46 -5.33
C LEU A 103 9.97 -6.60 -6.33
N ALA A 104 10.36 -7.18 -7.46
CA ALA A 104 11.05 -6.49 -8.55
C ALA A 104 10.11 -5.92 -9.61
N ASP A 105 8.82 -6.29 -9.60
CA ASP A 105 7.83 -5.79 -10.54
C ASP A 105 7.52 -4.32 -10.24
N THR A 106 7.45 -3.51 -11.29
CA THR A 106 7.27 -2.06 -11.15
C THR A 106 6.38 -1.49 -12.22
N ILE A 107 5.56 -0.52 -11.82
CA ILE A 107 4.77 0.32 -12.71
C ILE A 107 5.36 1.72 -12.80
N THR A 108 5.38 2.28 -14.01
CA THR A 108 5.57 3.71 -14.21
C THR A 108 4.23 4.35 -14.53
N ILE A 109 3.73 5.19 -13.62
CA ILE A 109 2.48 5.92 -13.81
C ILE A 109 2.82 7.29 -14.39
N GLY A 110 2.31 7.58 -15.59
CA GLY A 110 2.44 8.89 -16.20
C GLY A 110 1.62 9.96 -15.47
N ALA A 111 1.94 11.23 -15.72
CA ALA A 111 1.14 12.32 -15.17
C ALA A 111 -0.30 12.23 -15.70
N VAL A 112 -1.29 12.09 -14.81
CA VAL A 112 -2.69 12.19 -15.18
C VAL A 112 -3.10 13.65 -15.09
N THR A 113 -3.40 14.26 -16.24
CA THR A 113 -3.98 15.60 -16.28
C THR A 113 -5.44 15.52 -15.86
N VAL A 114 -5.79 16.15 -14.74
CA VAL A 114 -7.18 16.37 -14.35
C VAL A 114 -7.72 17.52 -15.21
N PRO A 115 -8.83 17.34 -15.95
CA PRO A 115 -9.49 18.45 -16.62
C PRO A 115 -9.96 19.45 -15.57
N THR A 116 -9.57 20.72 -15.73
CA THR A 116 -10.09 21.86 -14.95
C THR A 116 -11.55 22.12 -15.23
#